data_AF-A0A2E7PHN9-F1
#
_entry.id   AF-A0A2E7PHN9-F1
#
_cell.length_a   1.000
_cell.length_b   1.000
_cell.length_c   1.000
_cell.angle_alpha   90.00
_cell.angle_beta   90.00
_cell.angle_gamma   90.00
#
_symmetry.space_group_name_H-M   'P 1'
#
loop_
_entity.id
_entity.type
_entity.pdbx_description
1 polymer ?
#
loop_
_entity_poly.entity_id
_entity_poly.type
_entity_poly.pdbx_seq_one_letter_code
_entity_poly.pdbx_strand_id
1 'polypeptide(L)'
;MTRRIVIVIGSLQIGGTERQIAQIVPRLDRDRWRVDLLTLTQPGPLAEDLEAAGFRVYSPPFAKRITRSGRFLRLLRAVIALPWLWIWFLRNRPDLVHLVLPEAYLIGGLCALFAGQRRMIMSRRSLAIYQSRYPLLARIERQLHRHMALIVANSGAIRRDLRNEGVPDERIRLIANGVDTEAFRPDRARGTAWRATMGIGPDQLVLIIVANLIPYKGHADLIAALTRIAPDLPEGWRLLCIGRDDGIGADLQDQVAHAGLSENIRFLGSRIEIPALINMADISILSSHEEGLPNAVIEAMASGKPVVSTNVGGTGEIVEDGVTGILVPPADPVALAQAIQALCGDADRRTTMGAAARATIERAYGVDVCASAHDDVYQQVFTAGGDR
;
A
#
# COMPACT_ATOMS: atom_id res chain seq x y z
N MET A 1 10.71 -7.18 30.99
CA MET A 1 9.90 -5.93 30.94
C MET A 1 9.47 -5.72 29.52
N THR A 2 8.17 -5.61 29.27
CA THR A 2 7.59 -5.30 27.96
C THR A 2 7.96 -3.86 27.58
N ARG A 3 8.51 -3.66 26.38
CA ARG A 3 8.93 -2.33 25.89
C ARG A 3 7.79 -1.64 25.15
N ARG A 4 7.63 -0.35 25.38
CA ARG A 4 6.58 0.47 24.76
C ARG A 4 7.04 1.01 23.41
N ILE A 5 6.38 0.58 22.34
CA ILE A 5 6.60 1.06 20.98
C ILE A 5 5.43 1.95 20.58
N VAL A 6 5.72 3.09 19.95
CA VAL A 6 4.69 3.97 19.40
C VAL A 6 4.86 4.06 17.91
N ILE A 7 3.85 3.63 17.17
CA ILE A 7 3.80 3.76 15.71
C ILE A 7 3.07 5.06 15.37
N VAL A 8 3.75 5.97 14.68
CA VAL A 8 3.17 7.24 14.20
C VAL A 8 2.87 7.12 12.72
N ILE A 9 1.62 7.41 12.34
CA ILE A 9 1.13 7.35 10.96
C ILE A 9 0.21 8.55 10.66
N GLY A 10 0.06 8.94 9.38
CA GLY A 10 -0.78 10.08 9.00
C GLY A 10 -2.25 9.90 9.39
N SER A 11 -2.83 8.76 9.02
CA SER A 11 -4.21 8.36 9.32
C SER A 11 -4.31 6.84 9.44
N LEU A 12 -5.48 6.33 9.83
CA LEU A 12 -5.84 4.90 9.74
C LEU A 12 -7.06 4.72 8.81
N GLN A 13 -7.09 5.51 7.74
CA GLN A 13 -8.09 5.37 6.68
C GLN A 13 -7.81 4.11 5.84
N ILE A 14 -8.79 3.69 5.03
CA ILE A 14 -8.57 2.58 4.09
C ILE A 14 -7.55 3.02 3.03
N GLY A 15 -6.35 2.48 3.15
CA GLY A 15 -5.18 2.75 2.32
C GLY A 15 -4.18 1.61 2.41
N GLY A 16 -3.22 1.56 1.47
CA GLY A 16 -2.28 0.45 1.39
C GLY A 16 -1.38 0.35 2.62
N THR A 17 -0.78 1.47 3.05
CA THR A 17 0.13 1.47 4.21
C THR A 17 -0.62 1.24 5.52
N GLU A 18 -1.79 1.85 5.66
CA GLU A 18 -2.64 1.71 6.83
C GLU A 18 -3.10 0.26 7.02
N ARG A 19 -3.49 -0.43 5.94
CA ARG A 19 -3.80 -1.87 5.98
C ARG A 19 -2.61 -2.71 6.40
N GLN A 20 -1.41 -2.39 5.93
CA GLN A 20 -0.19 -3.09 6.34
C GLN A 20 0.04 -2.98 7.85
N ILE A 21 -0.08 -1.77 8.41
CA ILE A 21 0.03 -1.57 9.86
C ILE A 21 -1.07 -2.33 10.61
N ALA A 22 -2.31 -2.25 10.15
CA ALA A 22 -3.43 -2.95 10.78
C ALA A 22 -3.29 -4.49 10.77
N GLN A 23 -2.61 -5.05 9.77
CA GLN A 23 -2.34 -6.49 9.68
C GLN A 23 -1.13 -6.93 10.50
N ILE A 24 -0.06 -6.13 10.52
CA ILE A 24 1.21 -6.47 11.17
C ILE A 24 1.11 -6.28 12.69
N VAL A 25 0.55 -5.16 13.17
CA VAL A 25 0.55 -4.81 14.59
C VAL A 25 -0.08 -5.89 15.49
N PRO A 26 -1.21 -6.50 15.14
CA PRO A 26 -1.80 -7.60 15.91
C PRO A 26 -0.92 -8.84 16.06
N ARG A 27 0.05 -9.04 15.16
CA ARG A 27 0.90 -10.24 15.06
C ARG A 27 2.27 -10.09 15.72
N LEU A 28 2.61 -8.88 16.18
CA LEU A 28 3.83 -8.65 16.92
C LEU A 28 3.76 -9.34 18.31
N ASP A 29 4.89 -9.80 18.81
CA ASP A 29 5.01 -10.46 20.12
C ASP A 29 4.53 -9.52 21.26
N ARG A 30 3.36 -9.81 21.84
CA ARG A 30 2.73 -9.00 22.89
C ARG A 30 3.43 -9.11 24.25
N ASP A 31 4.22 -10.15 24.48
CA ASP A 31 5.00 -10.29 25.71
C ASP A 31 6.23 -9.37 25.66
N ARG A 32 6.79 -9.17 24.47
CA ARG A 32 7.92 -8.25 24.23
C ARG A 32 7.48 -6.80 24.06
N TRP A 33 6.40 -6.56 23.31
CA TRP A 33 6.02 -5.23 22.87
C TRP A 33 4.63 -4.80 23.33
N ARG A 34 4.59 -3.60 23.89
CA ARG A 34 3.35 -2.86 24.07
C ARG A 34 3.28 -1.80 22.98
N VAL A 35 2.45 -2.05 21.97
CA VAL A 35 2.32 -1.16 20.81
C VAL A 35 1.14 -0.21 21.01
N ASP A 36 1.43 1.09 20.94
CA ASP A 36 0.42 2.14 20.81
C ASP A 36 0.51 2.76 19.41
N LEU A 37 -0.61 3.23 18.87
CA LEU A 37 -0.65 3.94 17.59
C LEU A 37 -0.96 5.41 17.82
N LEU A 38 -0.34 6.27 17.02
CA LEU A 38 -0.58 7.70 17.02
C LEU A 38 -0.85 8.16 15.59
N THR A 39 -2.04 8.72 15.35
CA THR A 39 -2.40 9.31 14.06
C THR A 39 -2.17 10.82 14.06
N LEU A 40 -1.80 11.40 12.92
CA LEU A 40 -1.70 12.87 12.79
C LEU A 40 -3.06 13.54 12.52
N THR A 41 -4.03 12.75 12.07
CA THR A 41 -5.38 13.20 11.74
C THR A 41 -6.43 12.35 12.44
N GLN A 42 -7.71 12.45 12.04
CA GLN A 42 -8.75 11.61 12.63
C GLN A 42 -8.39 10.14 12.44
N PRO A 43 -8.60 9.32 13.48
CA PRO A 43 -8.58 7.88 13.32
C PRO A 43 -9.58 7.50 12.21
N GLY A 44 -9.15 6.66 11.27
CA GLY A 44 -10.02 6.13 10.22
C GLY A 44 -10.61 4.79 10.63
N PRO A 45 -11.37 4.10 9.74
CA PRO A 45 -12.06 2.86 10.07
C PRO A 45 -11.14 1.76 10.64
N LEU A 46 -9.89 1.66 10.16
CA LEU A 46 -8.94 0.65 10.66
C LEU A 46 -8.51 0.90 12.10
N ALA A 47 -8.73 2.09 12.64
CA ALA A 47 -8.51 2.35 14.06
C ALA A 47 -9.53 1.60 14.93
N GLU A 48 -10.78 1.50 14.50
CA GLU A 48 -11.84 0.80 15.23
C GLU A 48 -11.50 -0.70 15.34
N ASP A 49 -11.02 -1.30 14.25
CA ASP A 49 -10.56 -2.69 14.23
C ASP A 49 -9.38 -2.93 15.19
N LEU A 50 -8.42 -2.00 15.22
CA LEU A 50 -7.25 -2.08 16.10
C LEU A 50 -7.62 -1.86 17.57
N GLU A 51 -8.53 -0.92 17.86
CA GLU A 51 -9.05 -0.69 19.21
C GLU A 51 -9.83 -1.91 19.71
N ALA A 52 -10.66 -2.53 18.87
CA ALA A 52 -11.34 -3.78 19.18
C ALA A 52 -10.36 -4.94 19.44
N ALA A 53 -9.20 -4.97 18.77
CA ALA A 53 -8.12 -5.92 19.02
C ALA A 53 -7.26 -5.59 20.27
N GLY A 54 -7.62 -4.54 21.01
CA GLY A 54 -7.02 -4.14 22.29
C GLY A 54 -5.87 -3.13 22.18
N PHE A 55 -5.63 -2.56 21.00
CA PHE A 55 -4.60 -1.53 20.81
C PHE A 55 -5.10 -0.14 21.17
N ARG A 56 -4.19 0.73 21.61
CA ARG A 56 -4.54 2.12 21.91
C ARG A 56 -4.21 3.01 20.72
N VAL A 57 -5.19 3.76 20.25
CA VAL A 57 -5.02 4.75 19.18
C VAL A 57 -5.15 6.16 19.75
N TYR A 58 -4.12 6.97 19.59
CA TYR A 58 -4.09 8.37 19.99
C TYR A 58 -4.20 9.28 18.75
N SER A 59 -4.95 10.36 18.86
CA SER A 59 -5.07 11.38 17.80
C SER A 59 -5.16 12.79 18.39
N PRO A 60 -4.76 13.84 17.64
CA PRO A 60 -4.84 15.21 18.12
C PRO A 60 -6.28 15.60 18.51
N PRO A 61 -6.47 16.30 19.65
CA PRO A 61 -7.77 16.85 20.00
C PRO A 61 -8.23 17.78 18.86
N PHE A 62 -9.53 17.76 18.57
CA PHE A 62 -10.15 18.47 17.44
C PHE A 62 -9.90 17.92 16.03
N ALA A 63 -9.18 16.80 15.86
CA ALA A 63 -9.13 16.11 14.58
C ALA A 63 -10.55 15.88 14.02
N LYS A 64 -11.51 15.51 14.91
CA LYS A 64 -12.95 15.30 14.64
C LYS A 64 -13.69 16.45 13.94
N ARG A 65 -13.26 17.71 14.13
CA ARG A 65 -13.99 18.90 13.63
C ARG A 65 -13.56 19.39 12.26
N ILE A 66 -12.45 18.89 11.71
CA ILE A 66 -11.91 19.34 10.43
C ILE A 66 -12.09 18.21 9.42
N THR A 67 -13.21 18.21 8.70
CA THR A 67 -13.57 17.17 7.70
C THR A 67 -13.45 17.65 6.25
N ARG A 68 -13.17 18.93 5.99
CA ARG A 68 -13.09 19.49 4.62
C ARG A 68 -11.66 19.62 4.08
N SER A 69 -11.51 19.32 2.79
CA SER A 69 -10.28 19.33 2.01
C SER A 69 -9.91 20.74 1.53
N GLY A 70 -8.72 21.22 1.92
CA GLY A 70 -8.15 22.48 1.43
C GLY A 70 -6.72 22.67 1.91
N ARG A 71 -5.86 23.28 1.08
CA ARG A 71 -4.42 23.51 1.40
C ARG A 71 -4.23 24.31 2.69
N PHE A 72 -5.04 25.34 2.90
CA PHE A 72 -5.01 26.20 4.08
C PHE A 72 -5.33 25.44 5.38
N LEU A 73 -6.35 24.56 5.36
CA LEU A 73 -6.71 23.73 6.52
C LEU A 73 -5.67 22.64 6.81
N ARG A 74 -4.95 22.13 5.80
CA ARG A 74 -3.88 21.14 5.99
C ARG A 74 -2.71 21.72 6.78
N LEU A 75 -2.33 22.96 6.48
CA LEU A 75 -1.35 23.73 7.26
C LEU A 75 -1.83 23.97 8.70
N LEU A 76 -3.09 24.39 8.87
CA LEU A 76 -3.68 24.59 10.21
C LEU A 76 -3.70 23.29 11.04
N ARG A 77 -3.96 22.13 10.41
CA ARG A 77 -3.88 20.81 11.06
C ARG A 77 -2.48 20.49 11.55
N ALA A 78 -1.45 20.73 10.73
CA ALA A 78 -0.06 20.52 11.15
C ALA A 78 0.29 21.43 12.35
N VAL A 79 -0.16 22.70 12.33
CA VAL A 79 0.05 23.65 13.44
C VAL A 79 -0.63 23.18 14.73
N ILE A 80 -1.81 22.55 14.67
CA ILE A 80 -2.50 22.02 15.86
C ILE A 80 -1.89 20.69 16.32
N ALA A 81 -1.48 19.83 15.39
CA ALA A 81 -0.93 18.51 15.71
C ALA A 81 0.46 18.62 16.37
N LEU A 82 1.30 19.58 15.97
CA LEU A 82 2.68 19.72 16.45
C LEU A 82 2.79 19.94 17.98
N PRO A 83 2.14 20.95 18.61
CA PRO A 83 2.22 21.15 20.06
C PRO A 83 1.66 19.97 20.84
N TRP A 84 0.53 19.41 20.38
CA TRP A 84 -0.07 18.26 21.03
C TRP A 84 0.86 17.04 20.98
N LEU A 85 1.44 16.75 19.81
CA LEU A 85 2.33 15.62 19.60
C LEU A 85 3.62 15.76 20.42
N TRP A 86 4.18 16.97 20.47
CA TRP A 86 5.35 17.27 21.30
C TRP A 86 5.04 17.07 22.79
N ILE A 87 3.93 17.61 23.31
CA ILE A 87 3.48 17.39 24.69
C ILE A 87 3.22 15.91 24.96
N TRP A 88 2.64 15.19 24.00
CA TRP A 88 2.38 13.76 24.11
C TRP A 88 3.69 12.99 24.31
N PHE A 89 4.71 13.25 23.51
CA PHE A 89 6.03 12.63 23.66
C PHE A 89 6.71 12.99 24.98
N LEU A 90 6.64 14.26 25.40
CA LEU A 90 7.20 14.70 26.68
C LEU A 90 6.58 13.95 27.87
N ARG A 91 5.29 13.66 27.83
CA ARG A 91 4.53 12.97 28.90
C ARG A 91 4.64 11.45 28.85
N ASN A 92 4.65 10.85 27.66
CA ASN A 92 4.52 9.40 27.50
C ASN A 92 5.85 8.65 27.38
N ARG A 93 6.91 9.31 26.88
CA ARG A 93 8.29 8.81 26.79
C ARG A 93 8.38 7.33 26.35
N PRO A 94 7.98 6.98 25.11
CA PRO A 94 8.04 5.60 24.65
C PRO A 94 9.49 5.09 24.52
N ASP A 95 9.68 3.78 24.62
CA ASP A 95 11.01 3.15 24.48
C ASP A 95 11.52 3.21 23.03
N LEU A 96 10.61 3.20 22.04
CA LEU A 96 10.88 3.30 20.61
C LEU A 96 9.74 4.04 19.89
N VAL A 97 10.09 4.93 18.95
CA VAL A 97 9.15 5.56 18.02
C VAL A 97 9.37 5.01 16.62
N HIS A 98 8.31 4.51 16.00
CA HIS A 98 8.31 4.03 14.63
C HIS A 98 7.46 4.96 13.76
N LEU A 99 8.12 5.72 12.89
CA LEU A 99 7.49 6.69 12.01
C LEU A 99 7.17 6.01 10.67
N VAL A 100 5.97 6.17 10.14
CA VAL A 100 5.53 5.50 8.91
C VAL A 100 4.99 6.53 7.93
N LEU A 101 5.57 6.56 6.72
CA LEU A 101 5.34 7.57 5.66
C LEU A 101 5.96 8.95 5.93
N PRO A 102 6.27 9.74 4.87
CA PRO A 102 7.00 10.99 4.98
C PRO A 102 6.34 12.04 5.88
N GLU A 103 5.00 12.13 5.91
CA GLU A 103 4.30 13.12 6.74
C GLU A 103 4.47 12.85 8.23
N ALA A 104 4.22 11.60 8.66
CA ALA A 104 4.47 11.17 10.05
C ALA A 104 5.94 11.27 10.41
N TYR A 105 6.82 10.98 9.45
CA TYR A 105 8.26 11.08 9.65
C TYR A 105 8.72 12.51 9.91
N LEU A 106 8.31 13.47 9.08
CA LEU A 106 8.68 14.87 9.24
C LEU A 106 8.07 15.47 10.51
N ILE A 107 6.76 15.35 10.70
CA ILE A 107 6.05 15.98 11.82
C ILE A 107 6.38 15.25 13.14
N GLY A 108 6.18 13.93 13.16
CA GLY A 108 6.39 13.10 14.34
C GLY A 108 7.85 12.94 14.71
N GLY A 109 8.75 12.81 13.72
CA GLY A 109 10.18 12.70 13.98
C GLY A 109 10.78 13.97 14.55
N LEU A 110 10.38 15.16 14.06
CA LEU A 110 10.81 16.42 14.67
C LEU A 110 10.27 16.56 16.11
N CYS A 111 8.99 16.29 16.35
CA CYS A 111 8.42 16.34 17.70
C CYS A 111 9.10 15.36 18.67
N ALA A 112 9.36 14.12 18.23
CA ALA A 112 10.03 13.11 19.03
C ALA A 112 11.49 13.51 19.32
N LEU A 113 12.21 13.99 18.30
CA LEU A 113 13.60 14.46 18.43
C LEU A 113 13.70 15.62 19.44
N PHE A 114 12.86 16.64 19.31
CA PHE A 114 12.84 17.79 20.23
C PHE A 114 12.26 17.45 21.62
N ALA A 115 11.52 16.36 21.75
CA ALA A 115 11.17 15.80 23.05
C ALA A 115 12.34 15.03 23.69
N GLY A 116 13.44 14.75 22.97
CA GLY A 116 14.61 14.02 23.47
C GLY A 116 14.52 12.50 23.27
N GLN A 117 13.69 12.02 22.34
CA GLN A 117 13.61 10.61 21.99
C GLN A 117 14.93 10.15 21.34
N ARG A 118 15.48 9.04 21.85
CA ARG A 118 16.76 8.50 21.36
C ARG A 118 16.61 7.37 20.35
N ARG A 119 15.60 6.51 20.53
CA ARG A 119 15.36 5.35 19.67
C ARG A 119 14.19 5.66 18.75
N MET A 120 14.51 5.87 17.48
CA MET A 120 13.56 6.17 16.43
C MET A 120 13.90 5.33 15.19
N ILE A 121 12.87 4.82 14.52
CA ILE A 121 12.97 4.18 13.21
C ILE A 121 11.96 4.79 12.25
N MET A 122 12.21 4.63 10.97
CA MET A 122 11.35 5.11 9.90
C MET A 122 11.04 3.99 8.90
N SER A 123 9.78 3.78 8.57
CA SER A 123 9.35 2.95 7.43
C SER A 123 8.98 3.83 6.25
N ARG A 124 9.82 3.82 5.21
CA ARG A 124 9.54 4.47 3.94
C ARG A 124 8.85 3.51 2.98
N ARG A 125 7.69 3.94 2.48
CA ARG A 125 6.80 3.15 1.61
C ARG A 125 6.43 3.84 0.30
N SER A 126 7.04 4.99 0.03
CA SER A 126 6.90 5.75 -1.20
C SER A 126 8.27 6.09 -1.78
N LEU A 127 8.38 6.05 -3.12
CA LEU A 127 9.55 6.54 -3.85
C LEU A 127 9.83 8.01 -3.55
N ALA A 128 11.05 8.46 -3.80
CA ALA A 128 11.48 9.85 -3.59
C ALA A 128 10.83 10.89 -4.51
N ILE A 129 9.91 10.50 -5.40
CA ILE A 129 9.31 11.39 -6.41
C ILE A 129 8.63 12.61 -5.76
N TYR A 130 7.98 12.45 -4.60
CA TYR A 130 7.37 13.56 -3.87
C TYR A 130 8.38 14.63 -3.39
N GLN A 131 9.65 14.27 -3.19
CA GLN A 131 10.69 15.19 -2.73
C GLN A 131 11.00 16.27 -3.77
N SER A 132 10.87 15.94 -5.06
CA SER A 132 11.07 16.89 -6.17
C SER A 132 10.13 18.10 -6.10
N ARG A 133 8.91 17.88 -5.58
CA ARG A 133 7.88 18.91 -5.40
C ARG A 133 8.15 19.81 -4.18
N TYR A 134 8.93 19.34 -3.22
CA TYR A 134 9.16 20.02 -1.93
C TYR A 134 10.64 19.94 -1.48
N PRO A 135 11.57 20.63 -2.17
CA PRO A 135 13.01 20.48 -1.94
C PRO A 135 13.47 20.89 -0.53
N LEU A 136 12.78 21.83 0.12
CA LEU A 136 13.08 22.19 1.52
C LEU A 136 12.72 21.05 2.48
N LEU A 137 11.56 20.42 2.32
CA LEU A 137 11.15 19.28 3.14
C LEU A 137 12.07 18.08 2.90
N ALA A 138 12.51 17.87 1.66
CA ALA A 138 13.51 16.85 1.32
C ALA A 138 14.84 17.03 2.08
N ARG A 139 15.34 18.27 2.22
CA ARG A 139 16.55 18.54 3.02
C ARG A 139 16.34 18.23 4.50
N ILE A 140 15.19 18.58 5.05
CA ILE A 140 14.82 18.28 6.44
C ILE A 140 14.74 16.76 6.64
N GLU A 141 14.10 16.04 5.72
CA GLU A 141 13.97 14.59 5.74
C GLU A 141 15.34 13.90 5.77
N ARG A 142 16.26 14.33 4.89
CA ARG A 142 17.64 13.82 4.81
C ARG A 142 18.41 14.04 6.10
N GLN A 143 18.30 15.24 6.69
CA GLN A 143 18.93 15.52 7.97
C GLN A 143 18.35 14.64 9.09
N LEU A 144 17.04 14.38 9.06
CA LEU A 144 16.36 13.54 10.05
C LEU A 144 16.83 12.07 9.99
N HIS A 145 17.25 11.55 8.83
CA HIS A 145 17.79 10.18 8.71
C HIS A 145 19.00 9.92 9.62
N ARG A 146 19.75 10.97 9.97
CA ARG A 146 20.91 10.90 10.87
C ARG A 146 20.51 10.57 12.30
N HIS A 147 19.24 10.82 12.67
CA HIS A 147 18.68 10.54 13.99
C HIS A 147 17.92 9.21 14.05
N MET A 148 17.80 8.49 12.93
CA MET A 148 17.17 7.16 12.91
C MET A 148 18.20 6.08 13.24
N ALA A 149 17.81 5.17 14.14
CA ALA A 149 18.59 3.99 14.46
C ALA A 149 18.63 3.05 13.25
N LEU A 150 17.46 2.80 12.64
CA LEU A 150 17.28 2.01 11.43
C LEU A 150 16.19 2.66 10.55
N ILE A 151 16.27 2.42 9.25
CA ILE A 151 15.25 2.82 8.28
C ILE A 151 14.79 1.57 7.51
N VAL A 152 13.50 1.28 7.57
CA VAL A 152 12.87 0.19 6.84
C VAL A 152 12.43 0.70 5.47
N ALA A 153 12.81 -0.02 4.42
CA ALA A 153 12.34 0.17 3.06
C ALA A 153 11.52 -1.04 2.64
N ASN A 154 10.39 -0.84 1.97
CA ASN A 154 9.56 -1.96 1.53
C ASN A 154 9.91 -2.51 0.15
N SER A 155 10.89 -1.93 -0.53
CA SER A 155 11.46 -2.44 -1.78
C SER A 155 12.91 -2.03 -1.94
N GLY A 156 13.63 -2.77 -2.77
CA GLY A 156 14.97 -2.45 -3.25
C GLY A 156 15.02 -1.09 -3.94
N ALA A 157 13.97 -0.69 -4.67
CA ALA A 157 13.85 0.67 -5.22
C ALA A 157 13.91 1.75 -4.13
N ILE A 158 13.15 1.61 -3.04
CA ILE A 158 13.21 2.57 -1.92
C ILE A 158 14.55 2.51 -1.19
N ARG A 159 15.16 1.32 -1.05
CA ARG A 159 16.53 1.22 -0.49
C ARG A 159 17.54 1.99 -1.34
N ARG A 160 17.44 1.93 -2.68
CA ARG A 160 18.30 2.73 -3.57
C ARG A 160 18.07 4.23 -3.36
N ASP A 161 16.82 4.68 -3.27
CA ASP A 161 16.50 6.09 -2.97
C ASP A 161 17.13 6.55 -1.65
N LEU A 162 16.97 5.77 -0.58
CA LEU A 162 17.55 6.08 0.73
C LEU A 162 19.08 6.13 0.71
N ARG A 163 19.75 5.24 -0.05
CA ARG A 163 21.20 5.30 -0.25
C ARG A 163 21.62 6.58 -0.97
N ASN A 164 20.90 6.96 -2.02
CA ASN A 164 21.13 8.20 -2.76
C ASN A 164 20.90 9.45 -1.88
N GLU A 165 20.05 9.33 -0.86
CA GLU A 165 19.79 10.35 0.15
C GLU A 165 20.85 10.39 1.28
N GLY A 166 21.85 9.50 1.23
CA GLY A 166 22.98 9.47 2.16
C GLY A 166 22.78 8.57 3.38
N VAL A 167 21.78 7.68 3.37
CA VAL A 167 21.60 6.68 4.42
C VAL A 167 22.60 5.53 4.21
N PRO A 168 23.46 5.21 5.19
CA PRO A 168 24.34 4.05 5.15
C PRO A 168 23.53 2.77 5.01
N ASP A 169 23.98 1.88 4.13
CA ASP A 169 23.26 0.68 3.73
C ASP A 169 23.03 -0.28 4.91
N GLU A 170 23.98 -0.34 5.85
CA GLU A 170 23.89 -1.12 7.08
C GLU A 170 22.79 -0.64 8.04
N ARG A 171 22.28 0.59 7.86
CA ARG A 171 21.11 1.12 8.60
C ARG A 171 19.79 0.93 7.86
N ILE A 172 19.81 0.43 6.63
CA ILE A 172 18.61 0.14 5.86
C ILE A 172 18.23 -1.33 6.04
N ARG A 173 16.95 -1.60 6.31
CA ARG A 173 16.39 -2.96 6.36
C ARG A 173 15.30 -3.07 5.31
N LEU A 174 15.33 -4.15 4.53
CA LEU A 174 14.27 -4.44 3.58
C LEU A 174 13.21 -5.29 4.28
N ILE A 175 12.00 -4.75 4.42
CA ILE A 175 10.84 -5.51 4.87
C ILE A 175 9.71 -5.25 3.90
N ALA A 176 9.42 -6.24 3.06
CA ALA A 176 8.32 -6.18 2.11
C ALA A 176 6.97 -6.01 2.83
N ASN A 177 5.96 -5.59 2.08
CA ASN A 177 4.58 -5.64 2.56
C ASN A 177 4.14 -7.10 2.66
N GLY A 178 3.40 -7.42 3.72
CA GLY A 178 2.85 -8.75 3.96
C GLY A 178 1.39 -8.85 3.54
N VAL A 179 0.91 -10.07 3.29
CA VAL A 179 -0.50 -10.36 3.03
C VAL A 179 -0.97 -11.54 3.89
N ASP A 180 -2.20 -11.45 4.36
CA ASP A 180 -2.89 -12.57 4.99
C ASP A 180 -3.24 -13.61 3.92
N THR A 181 -2.41 -14.64 3.78
CA THR A 181 -2.53 -15.68 2.74
C THR A 181 -3.72 -16.61 2.94
N GLU A 182 -4.33 -16.60 4.12
CA GLU A 182 -5.58 -17.33 4.39
C GLU A 182 -6.80 -16.52 3.95
N ALA A 183 -6.80 -15.22 4.23
CA ALA A 183 -7.85 -14.31 3.76
C ALA A 183 -7.83 -14.15 2.23
N PHE A 184 -6.63 -14.00 1.66
CA PHE A 184 -6.39 -13.92 0.22
C PHE A 184 -5.87 -15.26 -0.28
N ARG A 185 -6.77 -16.20 -0.56
CA ARG A 185 -6.48 -17.49 -1.17
C ARG A 185 -7.37 -17.77 -2.37
N PRO A 186 -6.95 -18.65 -3.29
CA PRO A 186 -7.82 -19.13 -4.35
C PRO A 186 -9.11 -19.73 -3.77
N ASP A 187 -10.25 -19.22 -4.22
CA ASP A 187 -11.58 -19.64 -3.80
C ASP A 187 -12.57 -19.49 -4.97
N ARG A 188 -12.66 -20.55 -5.78
CA ARG A 188 -13.53 -20.61 -6.96
C ARG A 188 -15.01 -20.51 -6.60
N ALA A 189 -15.44 -21.11 -5.50
CA ALA A 189 -16.84 -21.10 -5.08
C ALA A 189 -17.27 -19.67 -4.72
N ARG A 190 -16.45 -18.97 -3.92
CA ARG A 190 -16.68 -17.57 -3.56
C ARG A 190 -16.66 -16.65 -4.78
N GLY A 191 -15.72 -16.85 -5.71
CA GLY A 191 -15.67 -16.11 -6.96
C GLY A 191 -16.94 -16.30 -7.80
N THR A 192 -17.43 -17.54 -7.92
CA THR A 192 -18.66 -17.88 -8.67
C THR A 192 -19.89 -17.24 -8.05
N ALA A 193 -20.02 -17.28 -6.71
CA ALA A 193 -21.13 -16.63 -6.02
C ALA A 193 -21.16 -15.12 -6.28
N TRP A 194 -20.00 -14.44 -6.23
CA TRP A 194 -19.91 -13.01 -6.52
C TRP A 194 -20.19 -12.66 -7.97
N ARG A 195 -19.80 -13.52 -8.93
CA ARG A 195 -20.20 -13.36 -10.34
C ARG A 195 -21.71 -13.34 -10.47
N ALA A 196 -22.41 -14.29 -9.84
CA ALA A 196 -23.87 -14.34 -9.86
C ALA A 196 -24.51 -13.08 -9.25
N THR A 197 -24.01 -12.60 -8.10
CA THR A 197 -24.48 -11.35 -7.47
C THR A 197 -24.29 -10.12 -8.37
N MET A 198 -23.24 -10.09 -9.18
CA MET A 198 -22.91 -8.98 -10.08
C MET A 198 -23.55 -9.10 -11.48
N GLY A 199 -24.30 -10.18 -11.75
CA GLY A 199 -24.86 -10.49 -13.06
C GLY A 199 -23.79 -10.78 -14.11
N ILE A 200 -22.67 -11.37 -13.70
CA ILE A 200 -21.56 -11.77 -14.57
C ILE A 200 -21.69 -13.26 -14.89
N GLY A 201 -21.66 -13.60 -16.18
CA GLY A 201 -21.73 -14.97 -16.65
C GLY A 201 -20.51 -15.81 -16.26
N PRO A 202 -20.65 -17.15 -16.21
CA PRO A 202 -19.55 -18.05 -15.86
C PRO A 202 -18.37 -17.96 -16.84
N ASP A 203 -18.65 -17.71 -18.13
CA ASP A 203 -17.64 -17.70 -19.20
C ASP A 203 -17.19 -16.28 -19.58
N GLN A 204 -17.73 -15.23 -18.93
CA GLN A 204 -17.32 -13.85 -19.19
C GLN A 204 -15.91 -13.59 -18.66
N LEU A 205 -15.07 -12.96 -19.46
CA LEU A 205 -13.76 -12.53 -19.02
C LEU A 205 -13.87 -11.33 -18.06
N VAL A 206 -13.29 -11.44 -16.88
CA VAL A 206 -13.30 -10.39 -15.85
C VAL A 206 -11.87 -9.93 -15.55
N LEU A 207 -11.61 -8.67 -15.85
CA LEU A 207 -10.42 -7.93 -15.45
C LEU A 207 -10.72 -7.15 -14.17
N ILE A 208 -9.72 -6.98 -13.30
CA ILE A 208 -9.85 -6.20 -12.07
C ILE A 208 -8.67 -5.27 -11.84
N ILE A 209 -8.94 -4.04 -11.45
CA ILE A 209 -7.95 -3.10 -10.92
C ILE A 209 -8.38 -2.64 -9.54
N VAL A 210 -7.54 -2.91 -8.53
CA VAL A 210 -7.74 -2.47 -7.14
C VAL A 210 -6.78 -1.32 -6.85
N ALA A 211 -7.23 -0.10 -7.13
CA ALA A 211 -6.47 1.12 -6.94
C ALA A 211 -7.39 2.33 -6.79
N ASN A 212 -7.10 3.21 -5.84
CA ASN A 212 -7.78 4.51 -5.73
C ASN A 212 -7.64 5.30 -7.03
N LEU A 213 -8.67 6.06 -7.39
CA LEU A 213 -8.69 6.83 -8.62
C LEU A 213 -7.89 8.11 -8.35
N ILE A 214 -6.59 8.03 -8.63
CA ILE A 214 -5.61 9.13 -8.58
C ILE A 214 -4.73 9.05 -9.83
N PRO A 215 -4.24 10.18 -10.34
CA PRO A 215 -3.60 10.24 -11.67
C PRO A 215 -2.50 9.20 -11.89
N TYR A 216 -1.60 9.02 -10.91
CA TYR A 216 -0.46 8.13 -11.05
C TYR A 216 -0.81 6.63 -10.95
N LYS A 217 -2.07 6.25 -10.68
CA LYS A 217 -2.51 4.84 -10.73
C LYS A 217 -2.83 4.37 -12.15
N GLY A 218 -2.78 5.26 -13.13
CA GLY A 218 -2.80 4.91 -14.55
C GLY A 218 -4.12 4.32 -15.04
N HIS A 219 -5.26 4.65 -14.41
CA HIS A 219 -6.58 4.23 -14.92
C HIS A 219 -6.82 4.74 -16.35
N ALA A 220 -6.36 5.95 -16.67
CA ALA A 220 -6.47 6.52 -18.00
C ALA A 220 -5.70 5.70 -19.06
N ASP A 221 -4.50 5.20 -18.70
CA ASP A 221 -3.69 4.34 -19.57
C ASP A 221 -4.35 2.98 -19.78
N LEU A 222 -4.95 2.42 -18.72
CA LEU A 222 -5.69 1.16 -18.81
C LEU A 222 -6.93 1.30 -19.69
N ILE A 223 -7.68 2.40 -19.57
CA ILE A 223 -8.82 2.66 -20.46
C ILE A 223 -8.33 2.79 -21.90
N ALA A 224 -7.26 3.56 -22.17
CA ALA A 224 -6.69 3.69 -23.50
C ALA A 224 -6.20 2.35 -24.08
N ALA A 225 -5.58 1.51 -23.25
CA ALA A 225 -5.16 0.16 -23.63
C ALA A 225 -6.36 -0.70 -24.02
N LEU A 226 -7.43 -0.71 -23.21
CA LEU A 226 -8.63 -1.48 -23.47
C LEU A 226 -9.39 -1.00 -24.70
N THR A 227 -9.48 0.32 -24.93
CA THR A 227 -10.07 0.87 -26.16
C THR A 227 -9.40 0.32 -27.40
N ARG A 228 -8.08 0.08 -27.35
CA ARG A 228 -7.31 -0.42 -28.49
C ARG A 228 -7.62 -1.88 -28.82
N ILE A 229 -7.87 -2.72 -27.81
CA ILE A 229 -8.05 -4.17 -27.97
C ILE A 229 -9.51 -4.61 -27.78
N ALA A 230 -10.43 -3.72 -27.46
CA ALA A 230 -11.84 -4.04 -27.23
C ALA A 230 -12.48 -4.89 -28.35
N PRO A 231 -12.20 -4.64 -29.66
CA PRO A 231 -12.72 -5.50 -30.73
C PRO A 231 -12.21 -6.94 -30.71
N ASP A 232 -11.04 -7.17 -30.09
CA ASP A 232 -10.38 -8.48 -30.03
C ASP A 232 -10.69 -9.22 -28.71
N LEU A 233 -11.38 -8.58 -27.77
CA LEU A 233 -11.75 -9.18 -26.49
C LEU A 233 -13.05 -10.00 -26.62
N PRO A 234 -13.20 -11.08 -25.81
CA PRO A 234 -14.42 -11.88 -25.81
C PRO A 234 -15.67 -11.03 -25.53
N GLU A 235 -16.78 -11.36 -26.20
CA GLU A 235 -18.05 -10.66 -26.00
C GLU A 235 -18.44 -10.65 -24.51
N GLY A 236 -18.90 -9.49 -24.02
CA GLY A 236 -19.33 -9.34 -22.64
C GLY A 236 -18.20 -9.33 -21.60
N TRP A 237 -16.93 -9.14 -22.00
CA TRP A 237 -15.84 -8.89 -21.06
C TRP A 237 -16.15 -7.72 -20.11
N ARG A 238 -15.58 -7.75 -18.91
CA ARG A 238 -15.78 -6.75 -17.86
C ARG A 238 -14.45 -6.28 -17.28
N LEU A 239 -14.32 -4.98 -17.01
CA LEU A 239 -13.31 -4.44 -16.10
C LEU A 239 -13.99 -3.90 -14.86
N LEU A 240 -13.51 -4.32 -13.69
CA LEU A 240 -13.96 -3.81 -12.40
C LEU A 240 -12.90 -2.89 -11.80
N CYS A 241 -13.22 -1.61 -11.71
CA CYS A 241 -12.39 -0.58 -11.10
C CYS A 241 -12.81 -0.38 -9.63
N ILE A 242 -11.95 -0.77 -8.70
CA ILE A 242 -12.23 -0.71 -7.25
C ILE A 242 -11.23 0.24 -6.59
N GLY A 243 -11.75 1.23 -5.88
CA GLY A 243 -10.95 2.24 -5.19
C GLY A 243 -11.77 3.48 -4.88
N ARG A 244 -11.34 4.26 -3.89
CA ARG A 244 -11.97 5.55 -3.61
C ARG A 244 -11.64 6.54 -4.73
N ASP A 245 -12.60 7.35 -5.12
CA ASP A 245 -12.35 8.48 -6.01
C ASP A 245 -11.72 9.62 -5.23
N ASP A 246 -10.49 9.98 -5.62
CA ASP A 246 -9.72 11.07 -5.03
C ASP A 246 -9.58 12.25 -6.02
N GLY A 247 -10.49 12.34 -7.01
CA GLY A 247 -10.75 13.55 -7.79
C GLY A 247 -10.67 13.41 -9.31
N ILE A 248 -10.61 12.19 -9.85
CA ILE A 248 -10.52 11.97 -11.31
C ILE A 248 -11.61 11.02 -11.85
N GLY A 249 -12.55 10.57 -11.02
CA GLY A 249 -13.56 9.60 -11.44
C GLY A 249 -14.48 10.10 -12.57
N ALA A 250 -14.86 11.37 -12.56
CA ALA A 250 -15.69 11.96 -13.62
C ALA A 250 -14.97 11.92 -14.98
N ASP A 251 -13.73 12.40 -15.03
CA ASP A 251 -12.92 12.39 -16.26
C ASP A 251 -12.72 10.96 -16.82
N LEU A 252 -12.52 9.98 -15.93
CA LEU A 252 -12.40 8.57 -16.32
C LEU A 252 -13.72 8.02 -16.86
N GLN A 253 -14.86 8.37 -16.26
CA GLN A 253 -16.19 7.97 -16.75
C GLN A 253 -16.47 8.56 -18.14
N ASP A 254 -16.12 9.83 -18.35
CA ASP A 254 -16.23 10.47 -19.66
C ASP A 254 -15.32 9.77 -20.67
N GLN A 255 -14.07 9.44 -20.32
CA GLN A 255 -13.16 8.71 -21.20
C GLN A 255 -13.73 7.33 -21.61
N VAL A 256 -14.32 6.60 -20.66
CA VAL A 256 -15.00 5.31 -20.93
C VAL A 256 -16.19 5.49 -21.88
N ALA A 257 -17.00 6.53 -21.67
CA ALA A 257 -18.16 6.82 -22.53
C ALA A 257 -17.74 7.18 -23.96
N HIS A 258 -16.73 8.04 -24.13
CA HIS A 258 -16.19 8.40 -25.44
C HIS A 258 -15.56 7.20 -26.17
N ALA A 259 -15.00 6.25 -25.42
CA ALA A 259 -14.46 5.02 -25.97
C ALA A 259 -15.53 3.96 -26.31
N GLY A 260 -16.80 4.18 -25.97
CA GLY A 260 -17.86 3.20 -26.16
C GLY A 260 -17.77 1.98 -25.24
N LEU A 261 -17.10 2.10 -24.08
CA LEU A 261 -16.81 0.99 -23.17
C LEU A 261 -17.69 0.98 -21.90
N SER A 262 -18.74 1.80 -21.85
CA SER A 262 -19.59 1.99 -20.66
C SER A 262 -20.26 0.72 -20.16
N GLU A 263 -20.53 -0.24 -21.05
CA GLU A 263 -21.13 -1.53 -20.66
C GLU A 263 -20.11 -2.50 -20.06
N ASN A 264 -18.83 -2.34 -20.42
CA ASN A 264 -17.74 -3.24 -20.02
C ASN A 264 -17.05 -2.77 -18.73
N ILE A 265 -16.89 -1.46 -18.53
CA ILE A 265 -16.10 -0.91 -17.43
C ILE A 265 -17.01 -0.41 -16.31
N ARG A 266 -16.85 -0.98 -15.10
CA ARG A 266 -17.63 -0.59 -13.92
C ARG A 266 -16.73 -0.01 -12.84
N PHE A 267 -17.03 1.21 -12.41
CA PHE A 267 -16.43 1.83 -11.24
C PHE A 267 -17.26 1.48 -9.99
N LEU A 268 -16.67 0.71 -9.08
CA LEU A 268 -17.35 0.20 -7.89
C LEU A 268 -17.10 1.06 -6.65
N GLY A 269 -16.22 2.05 -6.71
CA GLY A 269 -15.82 2.83 -5.55
C GLY A 269 -15.02 1.99 -4.54
N SER A 270 -14.98 2.43 -3.29
CA SER A 270 -14.33 1.69 -2.20
C SER A 270 -15.13 0.44 -1.81
N ARG A 271 -14.43 -0.67 -1.56
CA ARG A 271 -14.99 -1.97 -1.19
C ARG A 271 -14.19 -2.62 -0.06
N ILE A 272 -14.85 -3.46 0.75
CA ILE A 272 -14.22 -4.20 1.84
C ILE A 272 -13.98 -5.67 1.45
N GLU A 273 -14.80 -6.22 0.56
CA GLU A 273 -14.81 -7.62 0.13
C GLU A 273 -13.74 -7.91 -0.93
N ILE A 274 -12.59 -7.25 -0.85
CA ILE A 274 -11.52 -7.31 -1.85
C ILE A 274 -11.10 -8.76 -2.18
N PRO A 275 -10.87 -9.67 -1.20
CA PRO A 275 -10.51 -11.05 -1.52
C PRO A 275 -11.55 -11.75 -2.40
N ALA A 276 -12.84 -11.46 -2.20
CA ALA A 276 -13.93 -12.06 -2.97
C ALA A 276 -13.98 -11.51 -4.40
N LEU A 277 -13.81 -10.19 -4.54
CA LEU A 277 -13.80 -9.51 -5.83
C LEU A 277 -12.60 -9.93 -6.68
N ILE A 278 -11.42 -10.10 -6.06
CA ILE A 278 -10.26 -10.65 -6.73
C ILE A 278 -10.53 -12.09 -7.18
N ASN A 279 -11.12 -12.92 -6.32
CA ASN A 279 -11.44 -14.32 -6.66
C ASN A 279 -12.41 -14.48 -7.85
N MET A 280 -13.29 -13.50 -8.06
CA MET A 280 -14.16 -13.43 -9.22
C MET A 280 -13.40 -13.11 -10.52
N ALA A 281 -12.28 -12.39 -10.47
CA ALA A 281 -11.54 -11.95 -11.66
C ALA A 281 -10.71 -13.08 -12.29
N ASP A 282 -10.43 -12.94 -13.58
CA ASP A 282 -9.56 -13.82 -14.35
C ASP A 282 -8.14 -13.25 -14.46
N ILE A 283 -8.01 -11.93 -14.54
CA ILE A 283 -6.73 -11.21 -14.63
C ILE A 283 -6.78 -10.00 -13.70
N SER A 284 -5.74 -9.81 -12.89
CA SER A 284 -5.56 -8.57 -12.12
C SER A 284 -4.60 -7.63 -12.85
N ILE A 285 -4.93 -6.35 -12.86
CA ILE A 285 -4.18 -5.31 -13.57
C ILE A 285 -3.79 -4.20 -12.60
N LEU A 286 -2.55 -3.73 -12.70
CA LEU A 286 -2.10 -2.50 -12.06
C LEU A 286 -1.22 -1.68 -13.00
N SER A 287 -1.70 -0.52 -13.44
CA SER A 287 -1.06 0.35 -14.44
C SER A 287 -0.36 1.59 -13.85
N SER A 288 0.09 1.51 -12.61
CA SER A 288 0.68 2.64 -11.90
C SER A 288 1.93 3.22 -12.57
N HIS A 289 2.11 4.54 -12.50
CA HIS A 289 3.33 5.24 -12.90
C HIS A 289 4.42 5.19 -11.84
N GLU A 290 4.02 5.02 -10.57
CA GLU A 290 4.92 4.90 -9.43
C GLU A 290 4.33 3.95 -8.37
N GLU A 291 5.19 3.16 -7.73
CA GLU A 291 4.85 2.32 -6.57
C GLU A 291 6.04 2.21 -5.62
N GLY A 292 5.79 2.05 -4.33
CA GLY A 292 6.81 1.56 -3.40
C GLY A 292 6.93 0.04 -3.50
N LEU A 293 5.89 -0.64 -3.02
CA LEU A 293 5.60 -2.04 -3.25
C LEU A 293 4.06 -2.21 -3.27
N PRO A 294 3.45 -2.66 -4.36
CA PRO A 294 2.00 -2.61 -4.51
C PRO A 294 1.26 -3.75 -3.81
N ASN A 295 0.48 -3.43 -2.77
CA ASN A 295 -0.36 -4.42 -2.07
C ASN A 295 -1.34 -5.13 -3.01
N ALA A 296 -1.95 -4.41 -3.96
CA ALA A 296 -2.93 -4.98 -4.87
C ALA A 296 -2.35 -6.13 -5.71
N VAL A 297 -1.08 -6.04 -6.10
CA VAL A 297 -0.38 -7.12 -6.82
C VAL A 297 -0.15 -8.30 -5.89
N ILE A 298 0.35 -8.06 -4.67
CA ILE A 298 0.57 -9.12 -3.66
C ILE A 298 -0.75 -9.83 -3.35
N GLU A 299 -1.83 -9.09 -3.12
CA GLU A 299 -3.19 -9.60 -2.83
C GLU A 299 -3.76 -10.42 -4.01
N ALA A 300 -3.52 -9.99 -5.25
CA ALA A 300 -3.93 -10.72 -6.45
C ALA A 300 -3.14 -12.02 -6.64
N MET A 301 -1.82 -11.95 -6.52
CA MET A 301 -0.94 -13.12 -6.58
C MET A 301 -1.26 -14.11 -5.47
N ALA A 302 -1.51 -13.64 -4.24
CA ALA A 302 -1.98 -14.45 -3.11
C ALA A 302 -3.29 -15.16 -3.44
N SER A 303 -4.20 -14.52 -4.19
CA SER A 303 -5.46 -15.13 -4.61
C SER A 303 -5.30 -16.05 -5.83
N GLY A 304 -4.06 -16.34 -6.26
CA GLY A 304 -3.75 -17.19 -7.40
C GLY A 304 -4.15 -16.57 -8.74
N LYS A 305 -4.13 -15.24 -8.86
CA LYS A 305 -4.47 -14.54 -10.10
C LYS A 305 -3.20 -14.15 -10.86
N PRO A 306 -3.16 -14.35 -12.18
CA PRO A 306 -2.11 -13.76 -12.99
C PRO A 306 -2.24 -12.24 -12.95
N VAL A 307 -1.11 -11.55 -12.94
CA VAL A 307 -1.04 -10.09 -12.88
C VAL A 307 -0.44 -9.53 -14.16
N VAL A 308 -1.07 -8.51 -14.73
CA VAL A 308 -0.43 -7.60 -15.69
C VAL A 308 -0.13 -6.31 -14.94
N SER A 309 1.14 -5.91 -14.84
CA SER A 309 1.49 -4.70 -14.11
C SER A 309 2.63 -3.92 -14.74
N THR A 310 2.64 -2.61 -14.50
CA THR A 310 3.77 -1.76 -14.86
C THR A 310 5.00 -2.08 -14.00
N ASN A 311 6.19 -2.09 -14.62
CA ASN A 311 7.45 -2.35 -13.94
C ASN A 311 7.98 -1.06 -13.28
N VAL A 312 7.36 -0.69 -12.16
CA VAL A 312 7.73 0.49 -11.37
C VAL A 312 8.04 0.14 -9.92
N GLY A 313 8.98 0.86 -9.33
CA GLY A 313 9.34 0.66 -7.92
C GLY A 313 9.73 -0.78 -7.59
N GLY A 314 9.05 -1.37 -6.61
CA GLY A 314 9.24 -2.75 -6.19
C GLY A 314 8.42 -3.80 -6.96
N THR A 315 7.64 -3.45 -8.00
CA THR A 315 6.79 -4.43 -8.69
C THR A 315 7.60 -5.57 -9.32
N GLY A 316 8.74 -5.25 -9.96
CA GLY A 316 9.64 -6.27 -10.52
C GLY A 316 10.40 -7.11 -9.48
N GLU A 317 10.27 -6.80 -8.19
CA GLU A 317 10.82 -7.61 -7.10
C GLU A 317 9.84 -8.70 -6.65
N ILE A 318 8.54 -8.54 -6.96
CA ILE A 318 7.48 -9.49 -6.62
C ILE A 318 6.98 -10.28 -7.83
N VAL A 319 6.92 -9.65 -9.01
CA VAL A 319 6.47 -10.30 -10.25
C VAL A 319 7.68 -10.76 -11.04
N GLU A 320 7.78 -12.07 -11.27
CA GLU A 320 8.68 -12.66 -12.26
C GLU A 320 8.01 -12.63 -13.63
N ASP A 321 8.57 -11.84 -14.54
CA ASP A 321 7.99 -11.59 -15.87
C ASP A 321 7.89 -12.88 -16.69
N GLY A 322 6.72 -13.09 -17.30
CA GLY A 322 6.37 -14.30 -18.05
C GLY A 322 6.03 -15.52 -17.19
N VAL A 323 6.36 -15.52 -15.90
CA VAL A 323 6.19 -16.68 -15.00
C VAL A 323 5.05 -16.48 -14.01
N THR A 324 5.08 -15.42 -13.20
CA THR A 324 4.02 -15.12 -12.20
C THR A 324 3.10 -13.99 -12.65
N GLY A 325 3.47 -13.28 -13.72
CA GLY A 325 2.75 -12.15 -14.27
C GLY A 325 3.40 -11.67 -15.57
N ILE A 326 2.89 -10.57 -16.13
CA ILE A 326 3.52 -9.86 -17.24
C ILE A 326 3.83 -8.43 -16.79
N LEU A 327 5.08 -8.02 -16.98
CA LEU A 327 5.55 -6.69 -16.68
C LEU A 327 5.63 -5.83 -17.95
N VAL A 328 5.11 -4.61 -17.88
CA VAL A 328 5.13 -3.64 -18.98
C VAL A 328 5.77 -2.31 -18.55
N PRO A 329 6.28 -1.48 -19.47
CA PRO A 329 6.69 -0.13 -19.13
C PRO A 329 5.52 0.72 -18.59
N PRO A 330 5.76 1.64 -17.63
CA PRO A 330 4.73 2.61 -17.21
C PRO A 330 4.43 3.63 -18.31
N ALA A 331 3.21 4.17 -18.31
CA ALA A 331 2.74 5.15 -19.29
C ALA A 331 2.82 4.66 -20.75
N ASP A 332 2.70 3.35 -20.97
CA ASP A 332 2.65 2.72 -22.29
C ASP A 332 1.36 1.89 -22.47
N PRO A 333 0.26 2.53 -22.91
CA PRO A 333 -1.00 1.84 -23.17
C PRO A 333 -0.90 0.75 -24.25
N VAL A 334 0.07 0.84 -25.17
CA VAL A 334 0.23 -0.16 -26.25
C VAL A 334 0.81 -1.45 -25.68
N ALA A 335 1.89 -1.36 -24.91
CA ALA A 335 2.47 -2.51 -24.23
C ALA A 335 1.49 -3.14 -23.24
N LEU A 336 0.75 -2.30 -22.49
CA LEU A 336 -0.29 -2.76 -21.57
C LEU A 336 -1.40 -3.53 -22.30
N ALA A 337 -1.86 -3.03 -23.46
CA ALA A 337 -2.87 -3.69 -24.27
C ALA A 337 -2.40 -5.07 -24.78
N GLN A 338 -1.18 -5.15 -25.29
CA GLN A 338 -0.60 -6.41 -25.78
C GLN A 338 -0.48 -7.45 -24.65
N ALA A 339 -0.05 -7.04 -23.46
CA ALA A 339 0.06 -7.92 -22.30
C ALA A 339 -1.31 -8.43 -21.83
N ILE A 340 -2.33 -7.57 -21.79
CA ILE A 340 -3.70 -7.96 -21.45
C ILE A 340 -4.21 -8.97 -22.50
N GLN A 341 -4.11 -8.64 -23.78
CA GLN A 341 -4.59 -9.49 -24.88
C GLN A 341 -3.93 -10.88 -24.85
N ALA A 342 -2.63 -10.95 -24.57
CA ALA A 342 -1.88 -12.20 -24.48
C ALA A 342 -2.39 -13.15 -23.38
N LEU A 343 -3.00 -12.63 -22.31
CA LEU A 343 -3.62 -13.45 -21.27
C LEU A 343 -5.11 -13.69 -21.52
N CYS A 344 -5.82 -12.78 -22.18
CA CYS A 344 -7.25 -12.95 -22.48
C CYS A 344 -7.52 -14.21 -23.31
N GLY A 345 -6.66 -14.48 -24.30
CA GLY A 345 -6.79 -15.63 -25.21
C GLY A 345 -6.33 -16.97 -24.67
N ASP A 346 -5.74 -17.04 -23.47
CA ASP A 346 -5.04 -18.25 -22.99
C ASP A 346 -5.37 -18.57 -21.52
N ALA A 347 -6.41 -19.39 -21.31
CA ALA A 347 -6.88 -19.77 -19.98
C ALA A 347 -5.90 -20.67 -19.21
N ASP A 348 -5.17 -21.54 -19.91
CA ASP A 348 -4.20 -22.45 -19.30
C ASP A 348 -2.98 -21.69 -18.79
N ARG A 349 -2.52 -20.69 -19.57
CA ARG A 349 -1.47 -19.78 -19.14
C ARG A 349 -1.89 -18.95 -17.93
N ARG A 350 -3.13 -18.43 -17.90
CA ARG A 350 -3.66 -17.73 -16.71
C ARG A 350 -3.61 -18.61 -15.46
N THR A 351 -4.03 -19.87 -15.60
CA THR A 351 -4.05 -20.84 -14.48
C THR A 351 -2.65 -21.15 -13.99
N THR A 352 -1.73 -21.46 -14.91
CA THR A 352 -0.34 -21.81 -14.58
C THR A 352 0.39 -20.63 -13.94
N MET A 353 0.24 -19.44 -14.51
CA MET A 353 0.85 -18.21 -14.01
C MET A 353 0.29 -17.81 -12.63
N GLY A 354 -1.02 -17.94 -12.42
CA GLY A 354 -1.66 -17.70 -11.14
C GLY A 354 -1.18 -18.65 -10.03
N ALA A 355 -0.98 -19.94 -10.35
CA ALA A 355 -0.43 -20.92 -9.42
C ALA A 355 1.03 -20.59 -9.03
N ALA A 356 1.87 -20.23 -10.01
CA ALA A 356 3.23 -19.78 -9.75
C ALA A 356 3.25 -18.50 -8.89
N ALA A 357 2.37 -17.54 -9.17
CA ALA A 357 2.23 -16.31 -8.41
C ALA A 357 1.88 -16.58 -6.93
N ARG A 358 0.93 -17.49 -6.66
CA ARG A 358 0.58 -17.91 -5.30
C ARG A 358 1.79 -18.48 -4.55
N ALA A 359 2.51 -19.41 -5.17
CA ALA A 359 3.67 -20.06 -4.55
C ALA A 359 4.76 -19.04 -4.16
N THR A 360 4.98 -18.01 -4.99
CA THR A 360 5.89 -16.91 -4.66
C THR A 360 5.45 -16.15 -3.41
N ILE A 361 4.16 -15.85 -3.27
CA ILE A 361 3.63 -15.13 -2.11
C ILE A 361 3.71 -15.95 -0.83
N GLU A 362 3.28 -17.21 -0.86
CA GLU A 362 3.29 -18.08 0.34
C GLU A 362 4.70 -18.26 0.91
N ARG A 363 5.72 -18.28 0.05
CA ARG A 363 7.12 -18.46 0.45
C ARG A 363 7.71 -17.23 1.17
N ALA A 364 7.31 -16.01 0.80
CA ALA A 364 8.09 -14.81 1.15
C ALA A 364 7.29 -13.57 1.58
N TYR A 365 5.98 -13.53 1.33
CA TYR A 365 5.15 -12.33 1.52
C TYR A 365 3.98 -12.55 2.47
N GLY A 366 3.95 -13.67 3.20
CA GLY A 366 3.00 -13.88 4.28
C GLY A 366 3.12 -12.80 5.36
N VAL A 367 1.99 -12.36 5.91
CA VAL A 367 1.94 -11.33 6.95
C VAL A 367 2.74 -11.70 8.20
N ASP A 368 2.79 -12.97 8.58
CA ASP A 368 3.55 -13.42 9.76
C ASP A 368 5.06 -13.30 9.53
N VAL A 369 5.54 -13.58 8.30
CA VAL A 369 6.94 -13.35 7.90
C VAL A 369 7.30 -11.87 8.03
N CYS A 370 6.40 -10.99 7.57
CA CYS A 370 6.57 -9.55 7.68
C CYS A 370 6.58 -9.09 9.16
N ALA A 371 5.70 -9.64 9.99
CA ALA A 371 5.64 -9.32 11.43
C ALA A 371 6.91 -9.75 12.16
N SER A 372 7.40 -10.98 11.91
CA SER A 372 8.67 -11.44 12.48
C SER A 372 9.86 -10.56 12.06
N ALA A 373 9.91 -10.12 10.80
CA ALA A 373 10.96 -9.20 10.36
C ALA A 373 10.90 -7.83 11.07
N HIS A 374 9.70 -7.34 11.42
CA HIS A 374 9.56 -6.14 12.24
C HIS A 374 10.00 -6.37 13.69
N ASP A 375 9.68 -7.53 14.27
CA ASP A 375 10.16 -7.93 15.60
C ASP A 375 11.69 -7.94 15.67
N ASP A 376 12.36 -8.46 14.64
CA ASP A 376 13.82 -8.48 14.55
C ASP A 376 14.41 -7.08 14.49
N VAL A 377 13.80 -6.18 13.69
CA VAL A 377 14.22 -4.76 13.63
C VAL A 377 14.05 -4.08 14.97
N TYR A 378 12.92 -4.30 15.66
CA TYR A 378 12.71 -3.72 16.98
C TYR A 378 13.74 -4.24 17.98
N GLN A 379 14.02 -5.55 17.99
CA GLN A 379 15.07 -6.13 18.84
C GLN A 379 16.43 -5.52 18.55
N GLN A 380 16.81 -5.40 17.28
CA GLN A 380 18.10 -4.84 16.87
C GLN A 380 18.32 -3.41 17.39
N VAL A 381 17.28 -2.57 17.38
CA VAL A 381 17.38 -1.19 17.90
C VAL A 381 17.69 -1.17 19.39
N PHE A 382 17.20 -2.15 20.14
CA PHE A 382 17.42 -2.21 21.57
C PHE A 382 18.71 -2.94 21.97
N THR A 383 19.22 -3.87 21.17
CA THR A 383 20.50 -4.55 21.43
C THR A 383 21.69 -3.67 21.05
N ALA A 384 21.61 -2.91 19.95
CA ALA A 384 22.67 -1.99 19.52
C ALA A 384 22.85 -0.77 20.43
N GLY A 385 21.92 -0.53 21.35
CA GLY A 385 21.94 0.61 22.28
C GLY A 385 22.55 0.34 23.65
N GLY A 386 23.27 -0.78 23.83
CA GLY A 386 23.92 -1.16 25.09
C GLY A 386 25.29 -0.51 25.35
N ASP A 387 25.95 0.02 24.32
CA ASP A 387 27.35 0.48 24.39
C ASP A 387 27.55 2.00 24.15
N ARG A 388 26.60 2.87 24.55
CA ARG A 388 26.81 4.33 24.46
C ARG A 388 26.30 5.11 25.66
#